data_AF-A0A349B2F9-F1
#
_entry.id   AF-A0A349B2F9-F1
#
_cell.length_a   1.000
_cell.length_b   1.000
_cell.length_c   1.000
_cell.angle_alpha   90.00
_cell.angle_beta   90.00
_cell.angle_gamma   90.00
#
_symmetry.space_group_name_H-M   'P 1'
#
loop_
_entity.id
_entity.type
_entity.pdbx_description
1 polymer ?
#
loop_
_entity_poly.entity_id
_entity_poly.type
_entity_poly.pdbx_seq_one_letter_code
_entity_poly.pdbx_strand_id
1 'polypeptide(L)'
;LALTGIADGDSFRNALRTAFADPETAEMYGRAAGIVDETFYLTTNSDVAKAATDPVRHWARYGLREGRQPRRGLNVGSAEQLVDELVAAAEPLFDGIPDFPGFPLNHDAEARRQTSLAAIRGGLGARGNKLVVVAHLYYRDLVPEILEHLANIPEGFDLVVTMPDWGNRQIADLVRAAYPDALLYPAVNRGRDIGPFLDVLPAVLEHGYDAILHLQTKAGYFHAGRLRRDLGELWRGEALDALLGSPERVAAILGAFRTDPAVHEVGPQPHYLALAKYPYHDGGELGESLLGATPAEGFFAGTMFWARPDILRPLVEPGTLTLTSFAEETGANDGALAHLVERLFGHAALADGGVILGAPVDPAEPLITDFQPLAVTIHEHMEAALAAKHAARKTRAREALAW
;
A
#
# COMPACT_ATOMS: atom_id res chain seq x y z
N LEU A 1 -7.15 21.26 -8.66
CA LEU A 1 -7.21 22.65 -8.15
C LEU A 1 -6.14 22.75 -7.08
N ALA A 2 -5.18 23.68 -7.19
CA ALA A 2 -4.06 23.75 -6.24
C ALA A 2 -4.56 24.19 -4.85
N LEU A 3 -4.86 23.21 -3.99
CA LEU A 3 -5.22 23.37 -2.57
C LEU A 3 -3.97 23.39 -1.69
N THR A 4 -2.84 23.86 -2.23
CA THR A 4 -1.58 23.94 -1.49
C THR A 4 -1.73 24.93 -0.33
N GLY A 5 -1.65 24.43 0.90
CA GLY A 5 -1.67 25.25 2.12
C GLY A 5 -3.02 25.37 2.83
N ILE A 6 -4.05 24.62 2.42
CA ILE A 6 -5.31 24.53 3.15
C ILE A 6 -5.25 23.31 4.06
N ALA A 7 -5.14 23.54 5.38
CA ALA A 7 -4.88 22.48 6.36
C ALA A 7 -6.15 21.96 7.09
N ASP A 8 -7.23 22.75 7.09
CA ASP A 8 -8.46 22.46 7.81
C ASP A 8 -9.68 23.14 7.16
N GLY A 9 -10.87 22.76 7.63
CA GLY A 9 -12.14 23.32 7.14
C GLY A 9 -12.29 24.83 7.35
N ASP A 10 -11.67 25.40 8.38
CA ASP A 10 -11.71 26.83 8.66
C ASP A 10 -10.86 27.64 7.68
N SER A 11 -9.67 27.13 7.35
CA SER A 11 -8.78 27.69 6.33
C SER A 11 -9.42 27.60 4.94
N PHE A 12 -10.10 26.50 4.64
CA PHE A 12 -10.83 26.33 3.38
C PHE A 12 -12.00 27.30 3.26
N ARG A 13 -12.80 27.42 4.32
CA ARG A 13 -13.90 28.38 4.42
C ARG A 13 -13.43 29.80 4.13
N ASN A 14 -12.31 30.22 4.71
CA ASN A 14 -11.76 31.56 4.49
C ASN A 14 -11.25 31.76 3.05
N ALA A 15 -10.64 30.73 2.46
CA ALA A 15 -10.24 30.75 1.05
C ALA A 15 -11.44 30.88 0.11
N LEU A 16 -12.51 30.11 0.34
CA LEU A 16 -13.74 30.18 -0.46
C LEU A 16 -14.45 31.53 -0.33
N ARG A 17 -14.52 32.11 0.88
CA ARG A 17 -15.07 33.47 1.06
C ARG A 17 -14.30 34.50 0.25
N THR A 18 -12.97 34.40 0.24
CA THR A 18 -12.11 35.30 -0.54
C THR A 18 -12.33 35.09 -2.04
N ALA A 19 -12.37 33.84 -2.49
CA ALA A 19 -12.58 33.47 -3.88
C ALA A 19 -13.94 33.92 -4.44
N PHE A 20 -15.02 33.77 -3.67
CA PHE A 20 -16.36 34.17 -4.10
C PHE A 20 -16.67 35.66 -3.91
N ALA A 21 -15.78 36.42 -3.26
CA ALA A 21 -15.86 37.88 -3.23
C ALA A 21 -15.37 38.53 -4.54
N ASP A 22 -14.52 37.82 -5.29
CA ASP A 22 -14.01 38.26 -6.59
C ASP A 22 -14.76 37.59 -7.77
N PRO A 23 -15.38 38.35 -8.69
CA PRO A 23 -16.15 37.77 -9.78
C PRO A 23 -15.35 36.95 -10.78
N GLU A 24 -14.06 37.25 -11.00
CA GLU A 24 -13.22 36.47 -11.94
C GLU A 24 -12.90 35.11 -11.36
N THR A 25 -12.52 35.09 -10.08
CA THR A 25 -12.27 33.86 -9.33
C THR A 25 -13.55 33.03 -9.18
N ALA A 26 -14.70 33.65 -8.89
CA ALA A 26 -15.99 32.97 -8.85
C ALA A 26 -16.38 32.34 -10.21
N GLU A 27 -16.11 33.00 -11.34
CA GLU A 27 -16.36 32.46 -12.69
C GLU A 27 -15.48 31.22 -12.95
N MET A 28 -14.20 31.29 -12.55
CA MET A 28 -13.28 30.16 -12.63
C MET A 28 -13.78 28.95 -11.84
N TYR A 29 -14.17 29.13 -10.56
CA TYR A 29 -14.72 28.04 -9.74
C TYR A 29 -16.05 27.53 -10.27
N GLY A 30 -16.91 28.42 -10.75
CA GLY A 30 -18.18 28.09 -11.38
C GLY A 30 -18.03 27.09 -12.52
N ARG A 31 -16.99 27.27 -13.36
CA ARG A 31 -16.66 26.38 -14.47
C ARG A 31 -15.93 25.12 -14.01
N ALA A 32 -14.80 25.29 -13.32
CA ALA A 32 -13.86 24.21 -13.04
C ALA A 32 -14.46 23.16 -12.08
N ALA A 33 -15.27 23.58 -11.12
CA ALA A 33 -15.90 22.68 -10.15
C ALA A 33 -17.34 22.27 -10.54
N GLY A 34 -17.82 22.68 -11.73
CA GLY A 34 -19.16 22.36 -12.20
C GLY A 34 -20.27 22.84 -11.26
N ILE A 35 -20.06 23.96 -10.56
CA ILE A 35 -21.05 24.53 -9.62
C ILE A 35 -22.29 25.00 -10.39
N VAL A 36 -22.07 25.56 -11.58
CA VAL A 36 -23.14 26.03 -12.47
C VAL A 36 -23.43 24.96 -13.52
N ASP A 37 -24.65 24.44 -13.50
CA ASP A 37 -25.18 23.67 -14.61
C ASP A 37 -25.77 24.66 -15.62
N GLU A 38 -25.05 24.88 -16.71
CA GLU A 38 -25.39 25.89 -17.72
C GLU A 38 -26.81 25.68 -18.30
N THR A 39 -27.21 24.42 -18.51
CA THR A 39 -28.53 24.10 -19.07
C THR A 39 -29.62 24.41 -18.05
N PHE A 40 -29.46 23.96 -16.80
CA PHE A 40 -30.37 24.28 -15.72
C PHE A 40 -30.46 25.79 -15.48
N TYR A 41 -29.33 26.48 -15.49
CA TYR A 41 -29.25 27.90 -15.20
C TYR A 41 -29.98 28.72 -16.24
N LEU A 42 -29.78 28.43 -17.53
CA LEU A 42 -30.46 29.13 -18.63
C LEU A 42 -31.96 28.78 -18.72
N THR A 43 -32.33 27.54 -18.40
CA THR A 43 -33.75 27.14 -18.37
C THR A 43 -34.52 27.75 -17.21
N THR A 44 -33.86 27.96 -16.06
CA THR A 44 -34.45 28.57 -14.87
C THR A 44 -34.46 30.11 -14.96
N ASN A 45 -33.45 30.70 -15.61
CA ASN A 45 -33.25 32.15 -15.68
C ASN A 45 -33.46 32.66 -17.11
N SER A 46 -34.73 32.80 -17.51
CA SER A 46 -35.10 33.17 -18.87
C SER A 46 -34.59 34.55 -19.33
N ASP A 47 -34.32 35.46 -18.40
CA ASP A 47 -33.71 36.76 -18.64
C ASP A 47 -32.25 36.63 -19.10
N VAL A 48 -31.48 35.76 -18.45
CA VAL A 48 -30.08 35.44 -18.83
C VAL A 48 -30.04 34.76 -20.19
N ALA A 49 -30.97 33.84 -20.45
CA ALA A 49 -31.08 33.16 -21.74
C ALA A 49 -31.42 34.14 -22.88
N LYS A 50 -32.37 35.07 -22.66
CA LYS A 50 -32.72 36.11 -23.65
C LYS A 50 -31.59 37.09 -23.89
N ALA A 51 -30.80 37.39 -22.85
CA ALA A 51 -29.62 38.25 -22.95
C ALA A 51 -28.43 37.58 -23.66
N ALA A 52 -28.54 36.29 -24.03
CA ALA A 52 -27.48 35.50 -24.67
C ALA A 52 -26.12 35.63 -23.94
N THR A 53 -26.17 35.77 -22.61
CA THR A 53 -24.99 35.95 -21.78
C THR A 53 -24.50 34.58 -21.30
N ASP A 54 -23.19 34.44 -21.17
CA ASP A 54 -22.60 33.23 -20.61
C ASP A 54 -23.14 32.96 -19.19
N PRO A 55 -23.74 31.79 -18.93
CA PRO A 55 -24.44 31.52 -17.67
C PRO A 55 -23.51 31.48 -16.47
N VAL A 56 -22.28 30.97 -16.63
CA VAL A 56 -21.31 30.89 -15.53
C VAL A 56 -20.78 32.27 -15.17
N ARG A 57 -20.44 33.08 -16.18
CA ARG A 57 -20.05 34.48 -16.00
C ARG A 57 -21.17 35.30 -15.36
N HIS A 58 -22.41 35.11 -15.81
CA HIS A 58 -23.55 35.81 -15.23
C HIS A 58 -23.74 35.41 -13.76
N TRP A 59 -23.69 34.12 -13.46
CA TRP A 59 -23.81 33.63 -12.10
C TRP A 59 -22.73 34.22 -11.18
N ALA A 60 -21.47 34.19 -11.61
CA ALA A 60 -20.34 34.71 -10.85
C ALA A 60 -20.43 36.22 -10.58
N ARG A 61 -20.86 37.01 -11.58
CA ARG A 61 -20.97 38.47 -11.44
C ARG A 61 -22.23 38.91 -10.70
N TYR A 62 -23.36 38.24 -10.91
CA TYR A 62 -24.67 38.71 -10.45
C TYR A 62 -25.47 37.62 -9.73
N GLY A 63 -25.56 36.43 -10.33
CA GLY A 63 -26.45 35.38 -9.85
C GLY A 63 -26.23 34.94 -8.42
N LEU A 64 -24.97 34.85 -7.96
CA LEU A 64 -24.65 34.49 -6.58
C LEU A 64 -25.18 35.52 -5.57
N ARG A 65 -25.06 36.81 -5.90
CA ARG A 65 -25.54 37.93 -5.05
C ARG A 65 -27.06 38.06 -5.08
N GLU A 66 -27.67 37.65 -6.18
CA GLU A 66 -29.12 37.61 -6.38
C GLU A 66 -29.78 36.35 -5.78
N GLY A 67 -28.99 35.41 -5.23
CA GLY A 67 -29.50 34.16 -4.67
C GLY A 67 -30.04 33.18 -5.72
N ARG A 68 -29.57 33.29 -6.98
CA ARG A 68 -29.98 32.40 -8.07
C ARG A 68 -29.30 31.04 -7.92
N GLN A 69 -30.10 29.99 -8.03
CA GLN A 69 -29.62 28.62 -7.91
C GLN A 69 -28.74 28.26 -9.12
N PRO A 70 -27.48 27.87 -8.91
CA PRO A 70 -26.57 27.55 -10.01
C PRO A 70 -26.85 26.19 -10.63
N ARG A 71 -27.44 25.26 -9.87
CA ARG A 71 -27.80 23.91 -10.32
C ARG A 71 -28.94 23.31 -9.51
N ARG A 72 -29.56 22.27 -10.06
CA ARG A 72 -30.59 21.49 -9.36
C ARG A 72 -30.02 20.85 -8.09
N GLY A 73 -30.72 21.00 -6.98
CA GLY A 73 -30.35 20.38 -5.70
C GLY A 73 -29.39 21.20 -4.83
N LEU A 74 -28.80 22.27 -5.36
CA LEU A 74 -27.97 23.21 -4.59
C LEU A 74 -28.80 24.45 -4.24
N ASN A 75 -29.56 24.36 -3.14
CA ASN A 75 -30.50 25.39 -2.69
C ASN A 75 -29.80 26.48 -1.85
N VAL A 76 -28.93 27.25 -2.50
CA VAL A 76 -28.15 28.30 -1.84
C VAL A 76 -28.72 29.68 -2.18
N GLY A 77 -29.08 30.46 -1.16
CA GLY A 77 -29.66 31.80 -1.31
C GLY A 77 -28.65 32.93 -1.12
N SER A 78 -27.40 32.61 -0.78
CA SER A 78 -26.33 33.58 -0.58
C SER A 78 -24.95 32.94 -0.82
N ALA A 79 -23.93 33.79 -0.99
CA ALA A 79 -22.54 33.34 -1.08
C ALA A 79 -22.11 32.57 0.18
N GLU A 80 -22.55 33.00 1.36
CA GLU A 80 -22.18 32.35 2.62
C GLU A 80 -22.78 30.95 2.73
N GLN A 81 -24.05 30.76 2.33
CA GLN A 81 -24.67 29.43 2.27
C GLN A 81 -24.01 28.51 1.25
N LEU A 82 -23.53 29.05 0.12
CA LEU A 82 -22.74 28.28 -0.83
C LEU A 82 -21.39 27.85 -0.22
N VAL A 83 -20.72 28.74 0.51
CA VAL A 83 -19.50 28.40 1.25
C VAL A 83 -19.79 27.33 2.29
N ASP A 84 -20.89 27.42 3.03
CA ASP A 84 -21.29 26.40 4.01
C ASP A 84 -21.51 25.04 3.37
N GLU A 85 -22.27 24.97 2.28
CA GLU A 85 -22.53 23.72 1.55
C GLU A 85 -21.24 23.12 0.96
N LEU A 86 -20.35 23.96 0.42
CA LEU A 86 -19.06 23.51 -0.10
C LEU A 86 -18.10 23.06 1.00
N VAL A 87 -18.10 23.73 2.15
CA VAL A 87 -17.30 23.34 3.32
C VAL A 87 -17.84 22.05 3.90
N ALA A 88 -19.16 21.88 4.04
CA ALA A 88 -19.77 20.64 4.53
C ALA A 88 -19.51 19.46 3.57
N ALA A 89 -19.57 19.69 2.25
CA ALA A 89 -19.21 18.69 1.25
C ALA A 89 -17.72 18.34 1.25
N ALA A 90 -16.87 19.29 1.66
CA ALA A 90 -15.42 19.12 1.75
C ALA A 90 -14.92 18.80 3.16
N GLU A 91 -15.78 18.81 4.18
CA GLU A 91 -15.45 18.47 5.57
C GLU A 91 -14.80 17.08 5.66
N PRO A 92 -15.27 16.04 4.93
CA PRO A 92 -14.59 14.75 4.85
C PRO A 92 -13.21 14.79 4.15
N LEU A 93 -12.90 15.86 3.40
CA LEU A 93 -11.63 16.07 2.70
C LEU A 93 -10.60 16.83 3.56
N PHE A 94 -11.01 17.46 4.67
CA PHE A 94 -10.08 18.11 5.61
C PHE A 94 -9.59 17.16 6.70
N ASP A 95 -10.33 16.06 6.94
CA ASP A 95 -9.85 14.89 7.69
C ASP A 95 -8.99 13.93 6.84
N GLY A 96 -8.53 14.37 5.66
CA GLY A 96 -7.62 13.60 4.79
C GLY A 96 -7.30 14.35 3.49
N ILE A 97 -6.08 14.92 3.42
CA ILE A 97 -5.52 15.71 2.30
C ILE A 97 -5.50 14.91 0.96
N PRO A 98 -5.58 15.59 -0.21
CA PRO A 98 -6.22 15.14 -1.44
C PRO A 98 -5.35 14.37 -2.45
N ASP A 99 -6.06 13.76 -3.41
CA ASP A 99 -5.66 12.92 -4.55
C ASP A 99 -5.53 11.40 -4.32
N PHE A 100 -5.79 10.93 -3.10
CA PHE A 100 -6.26 9.56 -2.85
C PHE A 100 -7.63 9.61 -2.19
N PRO A 101 -8.64 8.82 -2.61
CA PRO A 101 -9.84 8.66 -1.80
C PRO A 101 -9.42 8.02 -0.48
N GLY A 102 -9.22 8.84 0.55
CA GLY A 102 -9.06 8.37 1.91
C GLY A 102 -10.34 7.65 2.30
N PHE A 103 -10.21 6.43 2.79
CA PHE A 103 -11.28 5.70 3.42
C PHE A 103 -11.09 5.96 4.92
N PRO A 104 -11.78 6.94 5.54
CA PRO A 104 -11.63 7.16 6.96
C PRO A 104 -12.10 5.93 7.75
N LEU A 105 -11.52 5.75 8.94
CA LEU A 105 -12.01 4.80 9.93
C LEU A 105 -13.06 5.46 10.82
N ASN A 106 -13.91 4.65 11.46
CA ASN A 106 -14.71 5.18 12.55
C ASN A 106 -13.81 5.57 13.73
N HIS A 107 -14.32 6.46 14.60
CA HIS A 107 -13.59 7.02 15.72
C HIS A 107 -12.88 5.97 16.59
N ASP A 108 -13.55 4.85 16.91
CA ASP A 108 -12.97 3.82 17.76
C ASP A 108 -11.86 3.03 17.07
N ALA A 109 -12.03 2.74 15.77
CA ALA A 109 -11.01 2.07 14.97
C ALA A 109 -9.78 2.98 14.77
N GLU A 110 -9.98 4.27 14.53
CA GLU A 110 -8.89 5.24 14.43
C GLU A 110 -8.15 5.39 15.76
N ALA A 111 -8.87 5.50 16.88
CA ALA A 111 -8.25 5.58 18.21
C ALA A 111 -7.41 4.32 18.54
N ARG A 112 -7.90 3.12 18.17
CA ARG A 112 -7.11 1.88 18.29
C ARG A 112 -5.87 1.91 17.41
N ARG A 113 -6.01 2.31 16.15
CA ARG A 113 -4.89 2.47 15.21
C ARG A 113 -3.80 3.39 15.77
N GLN A 114 -4.17 4.60 16.18
CA GLN A 114 -3.22 5.57 16.75
C GLN A 114 -2.55 5.06 18.03
N THR A 115 -3.30 4.37 18.90
CA THR A 115 -2.74 3.75 20.12
C THR A 115 -1.70 2.69 19.77
N SER A 116 -1.98 1.82 18.80
CA SER A 116 -1.03 0.80 18.35
C SER A 116 0.20 1.40 17.68
N LEU A 117 0.03 2.40 16.80
CA LEU A 117 1.15 3.07 16.14
C LEU A 117 2.05 3.81 17.13
N ALA A 118 1.47 4.47 18.15
CA ALA A 118 2.24 5.08 19.23
C ALA A 118 3.02 4.05 20.05
N ALA A 119 2.42 2.90 20.35
CA ALA A 119 3.10 1.81 21.05
C ALA A 119 4.24 1.20 20.22
N ILE A 120 4.05 1.05 18.90
CA ILE A 120 5.09 0.57 17.98
C ILE A 120 6.25 1.56 17.94
N ARG A 121 5.98 2.85 17.69
CA ARG A 121 7.01 3.89 17.67
C ARG A 121 7.80 3.97 18.98
N GLY A 122 7.14 3.81 20.12
CA GLY A 122 7.81 3.81 21.42
C GLY A 122 8.61 2.54 21.73
N GLY A 123 8.29 1.42 21.08
CA GLY A 123 8.92 0.12 21.31
C GLY A 123 10.06 -0.21 20.35
N LEU A 124 10.01 0.31 19.12
CA LEU A 124 11.06 0.10 18.11
C LEU A 124 12.39 0.72 18.55
N GLY A 125 13.49 0.06 18.20
CA GLY A 125 14.85 0.52 18.47
C GLY A 125 15.27 0.45 19.95
N ALA A 126 14.38 0.09 20.88
CA ALA A 126 14.67 0.07 22.32
C ALA A 126 15.82 -0.87 22.71
N ARG A 127 16.06 -1.91 21.91
CA ARG A 127 17.14 -2.91 22.10
C ARG A 127 18.42 -2.61 21.32
N GLY A 128 18.44 -1.55 20.52
CA GLY A 128 19.57 -1.27 19.62
C GLY A 128 19.74 -2.28 18.49
N ASN A 129 18.69 -3.05 18.18
CA ASN A 129 18.67 -3.99 17.07
C ASN A 129 18.86 -3.25 15.73
N LYS A 130 19.54 -3.90 14.79
CA LYS A 130 19.79 -3.37 13.44
C LYS A 130 18.88 -3.95 12.37
N LEU A 131 18.06 -4.92 12.75
CA LEU A 131 17.06 -5.52 11.88
C LEU A 131 15.66 -5.26 12.44
N VAL A 132 14.71 -5.17 11.52
CA VAL A 132 13.29 -5.17 11.84
C VAL A 132 12.55 -6.15 10.93
N VAL A 133 11.67 -6.93 11.51
CA VAL A 133 10.76 -7.83 10.80
C VAL A 133 9.36 -7.27 10.94
N VAL A 134 8.68 -7.06 9.82
CA VAL A 134 7.25 -6.75 9.79
C VAL A 134 6.51 -7.94 9.20
N ALA A 135 5.78 -8.68 10.04
CA ALA A 135 5.07 -9.90 9.65
C ALA A 135 3.56 -9.70 9.69
N HIS A 136 2.89 -9.80 8.53
CA HIS A 136 1.44 -9.80 8.44
C HIS A 136 0.86 -11.21 8.68
N LEU A 137 0.33 -11.43 9.88
CA LEU A 137 -0.22 -12.71 10.32
C LEU A 137 -1.76 -12.67 10.25
N TYR A 138 -2.31 -13.13 9.13
CA TYR A 138 -3.75 -13.24 8.90
C TYR A 138 -4.27 -14.67 9.18
N TYR A 139 -3.58 -15.68 8.64
CA TYR A 139 -3.98 -17.08 8.75
C TYR A 139 -3.34 -17.72 9.99
N ARG A 140 -4.12 -17.85 11.06
CA ARG A 140 -3.71 -18.40 12.36
C ARG A 140 -2.97 -19.74 12.25
N ASP A 141 -3.44 -20.64 11.39
CA ASP A 141 -2.89 -21.98 11.19
C ASP A 141 -1.49 -21.97 10.59
N LEU A 142 -1.09 -20.88 9.92
CA LEU A 142 0.23 -20.70 9.32
C LEU A 142 1.22 -19.95 10.23
N VAL A 143 0.77 -19.40 11.36
CA VAL A 143 1.61 -18.63 12.28
C VAL A 143 2.81 -19.45 12.80
N PRO A 144 2.65 -20.70 13.28
CA PRO A 144 3.78 -21.47 13.80
C PRO A 144 4.92 -21.62 12.79
N GLU A 145 4.59 -21.86 11.52
CA GLU A 145 5.56 -22.00 10.45
C GLU A 145 6.35 -20.70 10.20
N ILE A 146 5.70 -19.54 10.22
CA ILE A 146 6.40 -18.25 10.12
C ILE A 146 7.37 -18.07 11.29
N LEU A 147 6.92 -18.37 12.51
CA LEU A 147 7.76 -18.23 13.72
C LEU A 147 8.96 -19.18 13.71
N GLU A 148 8.79 -20.40 13.19
CA GLU A 148 9.89 -21.36 13.00
C GLU A 148 10.95 -20.83 12.02
N HIS A 149 10.54 -20.21 10.91
CA HIS A 149 11.49 -19.62 9.95
C HIS A 149 12.19 -18.38 10.50
N LEU A 150 11.52 -17.57 11.32
CA LEU A 150 12.15 -16.41 11.98
C LEU A 150 13.28 -16.83 12.93
N ALA A 151 13.27 -18.06 13.46
CA ALA A 151 14.36 -18.58 14.28
C ALA A 151 15.69 -18.76 13.51
N ASN A 152 15.65 -18.72 12.17
CA ASN A 152 16.85 -18.75 11.34
C ASN A 152 17.56 -17.38 11.24
N ILE A 153 17.00 -16.29 11.79
CA ILE A 153 17.70 -15.00 11.81
C ILE A 153 18.81 -15.04 12.87
N PRO A 154 20.10 -14.93 12.50
CA PRO A 154 21.22 -15.22 13.41
C PRO A 154 21.55 -14.10 14.41
N GLU A 155 20.83 -12.98 14.36
CA GLU A 155 21.08 -11.78 15.15
C GLU A 155 19.77 -11.14 15.65
N GLY A 156 19.87 -10.27 16.66
CA GLY A 156 18.70 -9.64 17.27
C GLY A 156 17.93 -8.73 16.31
N PHE A 157 16.60 -8.84 16.32
CA PHE A 157 15.71 -8.04 15.49
C PHE A 157 14.50 -7.55 16.30
N ASP A 158 13.91 -6.44 15.87
CA ASP A 158 12.60 -6.02 16.36
C ASP A 158 11.50 -6.65 15.50
N LEU A 159 10.46 -7.19 16.14
CA LEU A 159 9.34 -7.83 15.45
C LEU A 159 8.09 -6.97 15.60
N VAL A 160 7.57 -6.47 14.48
CA VAL A 160 6.24 -5.90 14.38
C VAL A 160 5.31 -6.91 13.72
N VAL A 161 4.21 -7.24 14.38
CA VAL A 161 3.21 -8.16 13.85
C VAL A 161 1.95 -7.39 13.53
N THR A 162 1.63 -7.29 12.24
CA THR A 162 0.32 -6.79 11.80
C THR A 162 -0.65 -7.97 11.71
N MET A 163 -1.88 -7.80 12.19
CA MET A 163 -2.86 -8.88 12.29
C MET A 163 -4.28 -8.31 12.18
N PRO A 164 -5.30 -9.12 11.87
CA PRO A 164 -6.69 -8.66 11.88
C PRO A 164 -7.07 -8.04 13.23
N ASP A 165 -7.91 -7.00 13.24
CA ASP A 165 -8.44 -6.40 14.48
C ASP A 165 -9.50 -7.27 15.17
N TRP A 166 -9.90 -8.37 14.54
CA TRP A 166 -10.83 -9.37 15.03
C TRP A 166 -10.18 -10.76 15.11
N GLY A 167 -10.63 -11.63 16.04
CA GLY A 167 -10.19 -13.03 16.10
C GLY A 167 -8.70 -13.28 16.37
N ASN A 168 -7.93 -12.24 16.68
CA ASN A 168 -6.46 -12.26 16.72
C ASN A 168 -5.84 -12.82 18.01
N ARG A 169 -6.63 -13.10 19.05
CA ARG A 169 -6.11 -13.47 20.38
C ARG A 169 -5.09 -14.60 20.30
N GLN A 170 -5.41 -15.65 19.53
CA GLN A 170 -4.51 -16.79 19.41
C GLN A 170 -3.24 -16.47 18.59
N ILE A 171 -3.32 -15.58 17.61
CA ILE A 171 -2.14 -15.09 16.89
C ILE A 171 -1.24 -14.37 17.90
N ALA A 172 -1.80 -13.46 18.69
CA ALA A 172 -1.07 -12.75 19.73
C ALA A 172 -0.46 -13.68 20.79
N ASP A 173 -1.18 -14.73 21.22
CA ASP A 173 -0.69 -15.71 22.19
C ASP A 173 0.49 -16.52 21.64
N LEU A 174 0.39 -17.01 20.39
CA LEU A 174 1.48 -17.74 19.71
C LEU A 174 2.71 -16.85 19.52
N VAL A 175 2.50 -15.61 19.06
CA VAL A 175 3.58 -14.64 18.85
C VAL A 175 4.26 -14.31 20.17
N ARG A 176 3.52 -13.97 21.23
CA ARG A 176 4.13 -13.63 22.53
C ARG A 176 4.83 -14.81 23.19
N ALA A 177 4.40 -16.04 22.93
CA ALA A 177 5.08 -17.23 23.44
C ALA A 177 6.47 -17.40 22.80
N ALA A 178 6.61 -17.08 21.51
CA ALA A 178 7.89 -17.20 20.78
C ALA A 178 8.76 -15.93 20.87
N TYR A 179 8.13 -14.74 20.79
CA TYR A 179 8.74 -13.42 20.78
C TYR A 179 7.98 -12.51 21.77
N PRO A 180 8.31 -12.57 23.07
CA PRO A 180 7.58 -11.84 24.13
C PRO A 180 7.51 -10.34 23.92
N ASP A 181 8.52 -9.77 23.26
CA ASP A 181 8.64 -8.34 23.03
C ASP A 181 8.13 -7.89 21.65
N ALA A 182 7.41 -8.75 20.94
CA ALA A 182 6.81 -8.40 19.66
C ALA A 182 5.79 -7.26 19.82
N LEU A 183 5.86 -6.29 18.92
CA LEU A 183 4.96 -5.15 18.85
C LEU A 183 3.75 -5.52 17.99
N LEU A 184 2.56 -5.48 18.55
CA LEU A 184 1.35 -5.98 17.87
C LEU A 184 0.52 -4.83 17.30
N TYR A 185 0.13 -4.96 16.04
CA TYR A 185 -0.75 -4.03 15.34
C TYR A 185 -2.03 -4.73 14.85
N PRO A 186 -3.12 -4.71 15.64
CA PRO A 186 -4.43 -5.12 15.18
C PRO A 186 -4.99 -4.08 14.19
N ALA A 187 -4.98 -4.41 12.91
CA ALA A 187 -5.39 -3.53 11.83
C ALA A 187 -6.74 -3.94 11.25
N VAL A 188 -7.55 -2.95 10.84
CA VAL A 188 -8.75 -3.23 10.04
C VAL A 188 -8.35 -3.84 8.70
N ASN A 189 -9.21 -4.68 8.12
CA ASN A 189 -8.90 -5.41 6.90
C ASN A 189 -8.96 -4.52 5.65
N ARG A 190 -7.89 -3.75 5.40
CA ARG A 190 -7.76 -2.82 4.28
C ARG A 190 -6.36 -2.90 3.68
N GLY A 191 -6.29 -3.04 2.36
CA GLY A 191 -5.01 -3.14 1.66
C GLY A 191 -4.23 -4.43 1.95
N ARG A 192 -4.90 -5.47 2.47
CA ARG A 192 -4.32 -6.78 2.80
C ARG A 192 -3.12 -6.63 3.75
N ASP A 193 -1.97 -7.17 3.38
CA ASP A 193 -0.70 -7.04 4.08
C ASP A 193 -0.05 -5.66 3.89
N ILE A 194 -0.26 -5.04 2.72
CA ILE A 194 0.38 -3.78 2.31
C ILE A 194 -0.15 -2.59 3.12
N GLY A 195 -1.45 -2.49 3.34
CA GLY A 195 -2.03 -1.37 4.08
C GLY A 195 -1.46 -1.23 5.50
N PRO A 196 -1.52 -2.29 6.33
CA PRO A 196 -0.91 -2.29 7.65
C PRO A 196 0.61 -2.12 7.64
N PHE A 197 1.30 -2.63 6.60
CA PHE A 197 2.74 -2.45 6.43
C PHE A 197 3.12 -0.98 6.25
N LEU A 198 2.44 -0.28 5.32
CA LEU A 198 2.66 1.14 5.08
C LEU A 198 2.36 2.01 6.31
N ASP A 199 1.39 1.60 7.13
CA ASP A 199 1.08 2.29 8.39
C ASP A 199 2.20 2.23 9.43
N VAL A 200 2.89 1.09 9.50
CA VAL A 200 4.00 0.84 10.43
C VAL A 200 5.30 1.45 9.94
N LEU A 201 5.47 1.56 8.62
CA LEU A 201 6.71 1.94 7.97
C LEU A 201 7.28 3.30 8.43
N PRO A 202 6.50 4.38 8.63
CA PRO A 202 7.02 5.64 9.19
C PRO A 202 7.72 5.45 10.54
N ALA A 203 7.14 4.65 11.44
CA ALA A 203 7.76 4.37 12.74
C ALA A 203 9.07 3.58 12.56
N VAL A 204 9.15 2.68 11.58
CA VAL A 204 10.39 1.96 11.25
C VAL A 204 11.46 2.91 10.71
N LEU A 205 11.09 3.83 9.83
CA LEU A 205 11.99 4.79 9.16
C LEU A 205 12.57 5.86 10.10
N GLU A 206 11.98 6.04 11.29
CA GLU A 206 12.52 6.88 12.37
C GLU A 206 13.76 6.24 13.02
N HIS A 207 14.03 4.97 12.76
CA HIS A 207 15.17 4.23 13.29
C HIS A 207 16.15 3.82 12.18
N GLY A 208 17.45 3.95 12.46
CA GLY A 208 18.52 3.55 11.53
C GLY A 208 18.75 2.04 11.49
N TYR A 209 17.75 1.28 11.02
CA TYR A 209 17.83 -0.15 10.73
C TYR A 209 18.64 -0.38 9.44
N ASP A 210 19.47 -1.43 9.44
CA ASP A 210 20.27 -1.82 8.28
C ASP A 210 19.40 -2.51 7.21
N ALA A 211 18.42 -3.30 7.66
CA ALA A 211 17.50 -4.04 6.79
C ALA A 211 16.13 -4.25 7.46
N ILE A 212 15.09 -4.27 6.63
CA ILE A 212 13.73 -4.68 6.97
C ILE A 212 13.38 -5.97 6.24
N LEU A 213 12.80 -6.93 6.94
CA LEU A 213 12.15 -8.10 6.34
C LEU A 213 10.64 -7.91 6.40
N HIS A 214 9.96 -7.97 5.26
CA HIS A 214 8.51 -8.06 5.21
C HIS A 214 8.06 -9.49 4.88
N LEU A 215 7.09 -10.01 5.64
CA LEU A 215 6.52 -11.35 5.47
C LEU A 215 5.00 -11.30 5.58
N GLN A 216 4.34 -12.31 5.01
CA GLN A 216 2.92 -12.54 5.27
C GLN A 216 2.56 -14.02 5.32
N THR A 217 1.50 -14.33 6.06
CA THR A 217 0.83 -15.63 5.90
C THR A 217 0.11 -15.67 4.55
N LYS A 218 0.27 -16.77 3.79
CA LYS A 218 -0.39 -16.97 2.50
C LYS A 218 -1.00 -18.37 2.41
N ALA A 219 -2.32 -18.47 2.52
CA ALA A 219 -3.02 -19.76 2.56
C ALA A 219 -3.52 -20.28 1.20
N GLY A 220 -3.50 -19.44 0.16
CA GLY A 220 -4.02 -19.84 -1.15
C GLY A 220 -3.71 -18.86 -2.27
N TYR A 221 -3.92 -19.34 -3.48
CA TYR A 221 -3.79 -18.60 -4.72
C TYR A 221 -5.12 -18.66 -5.48
N PHE A 222 -5.71 -17.52 -5.82
CA PHE A 222 -6.93 -17.48 -6.64
C PHE A 222 -6.56 -17.45 -8.12
N HIS A 223 -7.12 -18.37 -8.89
CA HIS A 223 -6.97 -18.40 -10.34
C HIS A 223 -8.29 -18.79 -10.99
N ALA A 224 -8.74 -18.03 -11.99
CA ALA A 224 -9.99 -18.26 -12.72
C ALA A 224 -11.20 -18.50 -11.78
N GLY A 225 -11.32 -17.69 -10.72
CA GLY A 225 -12.41 -17.77 -9.74
C GLY A 225 -12.34 -18.96 -8.79
N ARG A 226 -11.23 -19.72 -8.77
CA ARG A 226 -11.04 -20.88 -7.89
C ARG A 226 -9.87 -20.67 -6.94
N LEU A 227 -10.08 -21.02 -5.67
CA LEU A 227 -9.05 -21.04 -4.66
C LEU A 227 -8.21 -22.32 -4.79
N ARG A 228 -6.91 -22.15 -5.06
CA ARG A 228 -5.89 -23.20 -5.13
C ARG A 228 -4.99 -23.12 -3.90
N ARG A 229 -5.24 -23.98 -2.92
CA ARG A 229 -4.46 -24.05 -1.66
C ARG A 229 -3.07 -24.63 -1.87
N ASP A 230 -2.97 -25.63 -2.74
CA ASP A 230 -1.72 -26.28 -3.15
C ASP A 230 -0.70 -25.29 -3.74
N LEU A 231 -1.15 -24.39 -4.62
CA LEU A 231 -0.29 -23.35 -5.19
C LEU A 231 0.04 -22.25 -4.17
N GLY A 232 -0.86 -21.95 -3.24
CA GLY A 232 -0.59 -21.02 -2.14
C GLY A 232 0.48 -21.56 -1.17
N GLU A 233 0.39 -22.85 -0.81
CA GLU A 233 1.39 -23.54 0.00
C GLU A 233 2.75 -23.56 -0.69
N LEU A 234 2.79 -23.86 -1.99
CA LEU A 234 4.03 -23.85 -2.76
C LEU A 234 4.67 -22.46 -2.78
N TRP A 235 3.90 -21.43 -3.13
CA TRP A 235 4.39 -20.04 -3.16
C TRP A 235 4.94 -19.62 -1.80
N ARG A 236 4.18 -19.86 -0.73
CA ARG A 236 4.62 -19.51 0.62
C ARG A 236 5.89 -20.27 1.01
N GLY A 237 5.95 -21.57 0.73
CA GLY A 237 7.12 -22.39 1.03
C GLY A 237 8.37 -21.89 0.30
N GLU A 238 8.29 -21.68 -1.01
CA GLU A 238 9.43 -21.17 -1.80
C GLU A 238 9.92 -19.80 -1.33
N ALA A 239 9.00 -18.90 -0.94
CA ALA A 239 9.39 -17.59 -0.42
C ALA A 239 10.10 -17.69 0.94
N LEU A 240 9.58 -18.53 1.84
CA LEU A 240 10.20 -18.74 3.15
C LEU A 240 11.54 -19.45 3.04
N ASP A 241 11.66 -20.48 2.20
CA ASP A 241 12.91 -21.20 1.96
C ASP A 241 13.98 -20.26 1.37
N ALA A 242 13.60 -19.40 0.42
CA ALA A 242 14.51 -18.44 -0.20
C ALA A 242 14.99 -17.35 0.78
N LEU A 243 14.10 -16.80 1.62
CA LEU A 243 14.41 -15.63 2.47
C LEU A 243 14.91 -16.01 3.87
N LEU A 244 14.51 -17.17 4.37
CA LEU A 244 14.69 -17.62 5.75
C LEU A 244 15.02 -19.12 5.86
N GLY A 245 15.31 -19.83 4.77
CA GLY A 245 15.45 -21.30 4.79
C GLY A 245 16.59 -21.84 5.65
N SER A 246 17.60 -21.03 5.94
CA SER A 246 18.66 -21.38 6.90
C SER A 246 19.35 -20.13 7.49
N PRO A 247 20.05 -20.25 8.64
CA PRO A 247 20.85 -19.16 9.18
C PRO A 247 21.94 -18.66 8.23
N GLU A 248 22.55 -19.55 7.45
CA GLU A 248 23.57 -19.20 6.45
C GLU A 248 22.97 -18.39 5.31
N ARG A 249 21.75 -18.74 4.86
CA ARG A 249 21.01 -17.96 3.86
C ARG A 249 20.75 -16.55 4.35
N VAL A 250 20.23 -16.40 5.58
CA VAL A 250 19.97 -15.07 6.16
C VAL A 250 21.27 -14.28 6.33
N ALA A 251 22.34 -14.92 6.81
CA ALA A 251 23.64 -14.28 6.93
C ALA A 251 24.19 -13.80 5.57
N ALA A 252 23.97 -14.54 4.49
CA ALA A 252 24.35 -14.12 3.13
C ALA A 252 23.57 -12.87 2.66
N ILE A 253 22.26 -12.82 2.92
CA ILE A 253 21.41 -11.67 2.60
C ILE A 253 21.87 -10.43 3.37
N LEU A 254 22.03 -10.55 4.69
CA LEU A 254 22.49 -9.45 5.54
C LEU A 254 23.92 -9.02 5.18
N GLY A 255 24.77 -9.99 4.81
CA GLY A 255 26.10 -9.74 4.27
C GLY A 255 26.05 -8.83 3.05
N ALA A 256 25.19 -9.13 2.07
CA ALA A 256 25.02 -8.31 0.87
C ALA A 256 24.63 -6.85 1.20
N PHE A 257 23.66 -6.63 2.09
CA PHE A 257 23.30 -5.28 2.55
C PHE A 257 24.43 -4.57 3.29
N ARG A 258 25.34 -5.27 3.95
CA ARG A 258 26.45 -4.65 4.69
C ARG A 258 27.66 -4.37 3.81
N THR A 259 27.87 -5.17 2.78
CA THR A 259 29.04 -5.07 1.90
C THR A 259 28.83 -4.13 0.72
N ASP A 260 27.60 -4.01 0.23
CA ASP A 260 27.30 -3.22 -0.96
C ASP A 260 26.13 -2.25 -0.70
N PRO A 261 26.37 -0.93 -0.60
CA PRO A 261 25.31 0.06 -0.42
C PRO A 261 24.28 0.04 -1.56
N ALA A 262 24.66 -0.39 -2.77
CA ALA A 262 23.74 -0.45 -3.91
C ALA A 262 22.72 -1.58 -3.79
N VAL A 263 22.96 -2.61 -2.97
CA VAL A 263 21.96 -3.67 -2.74
C VAL A 263 20.79 -3.08 -1.95
N HIS A 264 19.64 -2.96 -2.59
CA HIS A 264 18.45 -2.30 -2.03
C HIS A 264 17.37 -3.31 -1.63
N GLU A 265 17.22 -4.39 -2.38
CA GLU A 265 16.18 -5.41 -2.14
C GLU A 265 16.70 -6.81 -2.43
N VAL A 266 16.27 -7.78 -1.63
CA VAL A 266 16.48 -9.21 -1.87
C VAL A 266 15.15 -9.94 -1.72
N GLY A 267 14.72 -10.63 -2.77
CA GLY A 267 13.45 -11.35 -2.78
C GLY A 267 13.55 -12.76 -3.35
N PRO A 268 12.48 -13.56 -3.25
CA PRO A 268 12.45 -14.92 -3.79
C PRO A 268 12.54 -14.88 -5.31
N GLN A 269 13.67 -15.35 -5.86
CA GLN A 269 13.97 -15.33 -7.29
C GLN A 269 12.84 -15.89 -8.17
N PRO A 270 12.20 -17.03 -7.82
CA PRO A 270 11.13 -17.58 -8.65
C PRO A 270 9.86 -16.73 -8.69
N HIS A 271 9.70 -15.73 -7.82
CA HIS A 271 8.50 -14.89 -7.76
C HIS A 271 8.72 -13.47 -8.30
N TYR A 272 9.86 -13.23 -8.96
CA TYR A 272 10.13 -11.95 -9.62
C TYR A 272 9.42 -11.87 -10.97
N LEU A 273 8.42 -11.00 -11.07
CA LEU A 273 7.53 -10.87 -12.20
C LEU A 273 7.86 -9.66 -13.07
N ALA A 274 7.68 -9.80 -14.37
CA ALA A 274 7.94 -8.72 -15.33
C ALA A 274 6.80 -7.69 -15.29
N LEU A 275 7.13 -6.40 -15.13
CA LEU A 275 6.13 -5.33 -15.23
C LEU A 275 5.50 -5.26 -16.63
N ALA A 276 6.24 -5.65 -17.67
CA ALA A 276 5.71 -5.77 -19.04
C ALA A 276 4.55 -6.78 -19.18
N LYS A 277 4.49 -7.80 -18.31
CA LYS A 277 3.39 -8.80 -18.28
C LYS A 277 2.32 -8.48 -17.24
N TYR A 278 2.71 -7.74 -16.21
CA TYR A 278 1.86 -7.34 -15.10
C TYR A 278 1.86 -5.81 -15.00
N PRO A 279 1.38 -5.10 -16.04
CA PRO A 279 1.46 -3.63 -16.06
C PRO A 279 0.61 -3.03 -14.95
N TYR A 280 0.90 -1.78 -14.64
CA TYR A 280 0.08 -0.96 -13.78
C TYR A 280 -1.30 -0.72 -14.37
N HIS A 281 -2.34 -0.80 -13.54
CA HIS A 281 -3.69 -0.46 -13.97
C HIS A 281 -3.88 1.05 -14.20
N ASP A 282 -3.09 1.90 -13.53
CA ASP A 282 -3.07 3.36 -13.70
C ASP A 282 -2.04 3.82 -14.74
N GLY A 283 -1.39 2.90 -15.46
CA GLY A 283 -0.35 3.24 -16.43
C GLY A 283 0.97 3.73 -15.82
N GLY A 284 1.16 3.64 -14.50
CA GLY A 284 2.40 4.03 -13.81
C GLY A 284 2.39 5.46 -13.25
N GLU A 285 1.25 6.16 -13.29
CA GLU A 285 1.11 7.54 -12.79
C GLU A 285 1.50 7.67 -11.32
N LEU A 286 1.11 6.73 -10.46
CA LEU A 286 1.50 6.79 -9.06
C LEU A 286 3.00 6.57 -8.86
N GLY A 287 3.61 5.70 -9.67
CA GLY A 287 5.06 5.48 -9.62
C GLY A 287 5.84 6.73 -10.04
N GLU A 288 5.41 7.40 -11.10
CA GLU A 288 5.98 8.69 -11.53
C GLU A 288 5.81 9.76 -10.43
N SER A 289 4.62 9.85 -9.83
CA SER A 289 4.31 10.84 -8.79
C SER A 289 5.13 10.66 -7.51
N LEU A 290 5.30 9.41 -7.04
CA LEU A 290 5.97 9.12 -5.78
C LEU A 290 7.49 8.98 -5.91
N LEU A 291 7.96 8.43 -7.03
CA LEU A 291 9.35 7.99 -7.18
C LEU A 291 10.07 8.71 -8.32
N GLY A 292 9.39 9.54 -9.12
CA GLY A 292 9.97 10.20 -10.30
C GLY A 292 10.55 9.21 -11.31
N ALA A 293 10.01 7.98 -11.35
CA ALA A 293 10.78 6.82 -11.75
C ALA A 293 10.61 6.38 -13.21
N THR A 294 11.77 6.12 -13.81
CA THR A 294 11.98 5.24 -14.97
C THR A 294 11.47 3.81 -14.65
N PRO A 295 10.92 3.04 -15.62
CA PRO A 295 10.27 1.77 -15.31
C PRO A 295 11.23 0.73 -14.70
N ALA A 296 10.87 0.15 -13.55
CA ALA A 296 11.47 -1.10 -13.13
C ALA A 296 11.18 -2.20 -14.15
N GLU A 297 12.06 -3.19 -14.27
CA GLU A 297 11.80 -4.36 -15.14
C GLU A 297 10.84 -5.36 -14.48
N GLY A 298 10.82 -5.40 -13.15
CA GLY A 298 9.99 -6.33 -12.39
C GLY A 298 9.83 -5.99 -10.91
N PHE A 299 9.14 -6.89 -10.20
CA PHE A 299 8.85 -6.80 -8.77
C PHE A 299 8.66 -8.21 -8.18
N PHE A 300 8.85 -8.39 -6.87
CA PHE A 300 8.55 -9.65 -6.20
C PHE A 300 7.07 -9.76 -5.86
N ALA A 301 6.39 -10.71 -6.48
CA ALA A 301 4.98 -10.97 -6.19
C ALA A 301 4.81 -11.76 -4.89
N GLY A 302 3.74 -11.44 -4.16
CA GLY A 302 3.42 -12.01 -2.85
C GLY A 302 3.98 -11.21 -1.69
N THR A 303 4.58 -10.03 -1.95
CA THR A 303 5.02 -9.05 -0.94
C THR A 303 5.88 -9.64 0.19
N MET A 304 6.85 -10.50 -0.14
CA MET A 304 7.81 -11.02 0.82
C MET A 304 9.23 -10.77 0.33
N PHE A 305 9.99 -9.97 1.08
CA PHE A 305 11.32 -9.52 0.68
C PHE A 305 12.10 -8.97 1.87
N TRP A 306 13.42 -8.94 1.74
CA TRP A 306 14.30 -8.07 2.52
C TRP A 306 14.55 -6.78 1.74
N ALA A 307 14.61 -5.63 2.42
CA ALA A 307 14.94 -4.35 1.81
C ALA A 307 15.75 -3.47 2.74
N ARG A 308 16.44 -2.47 2.18
CA ARG A 308 16.86 -1.29 2.96
C ARG A 308 15.62 -0.45 3.30
N PRO A 309 15.39 -0.07 4.56
CA PRO A 309 14.19 0.69 4.92
C PRO A 309 14.05 2.01 4.13
N ASP A 310 15.14 2.77 3.98
CA ASP A 310 15.10 4.13 3.39
C ASP A 310 14.57 4.17 1.95
N ILE A 311 14.70 3.10 1.17
CA ILE A 311 14.18 3.07 -0.20
C ILE A 311 12.64 3.16 -0.22
N LEU A 312 11.99 2.74 0.87
CA LEU A 312 10.53 2.73 1.00
C LEU A 312 9.99 4.08 1.50
N ARG A 313 10.85 5.01 1.93
CA ARG A 313 10.47 6.32 2.47
C ARG A 313 9.55 7.14 1.55
N PRO A 314 9.78 7.23 0.23
CA PRO A 314 8.91 8.01 -0.65
C PRO A 314 7.47 7.48 -0.74
N LEU A 315 7.24 6.21 -0.38
CA LEU A 315 5.90 5.62 -0.39
C LEU A 315 5.02 6.18 0.74
N VAL A 316 5.63 6.62 1.84
CA VAL A 316 4.91 6.98 3.07
C VAL A 316 5.19 8.39 3.57
N GLU A 317 6.25 9.06 3.14
CA GLU A 317 6.55 10.45 3.52
C GLU A 317 6.20 11.43 2.39
N PRO A 318 5.53 12.56 2.70
CA PRO A 318 5.19 13.12 4.02
C PRO A 318 3.82 12.68 4.60
N GLY A 319 3.38 11.46 4.33
CA GLY A 319 2.07 10.91 4.74
C GLY A 319 1.26 10.35 3.57
N THR A 320 1.94 9.95 2.49
CA THR A 320 1.33 9.75 1.17
C THR A 320 0.44 8.51 1.09
N LEU A 321 0.95 7.36 1.54
CA LEU A 321 0.18 6.12 1.60
C LEU A 321 0.10 5.60 3.04
N THR A 322 -1.10 5.26 3.46
CA THR A 322 -1.43 4.71 4.79
C THR A 322 -2.50 3.64 4.65
N LEU A 323 -2.85 2.95 5.73
CA LEU A 323 -3.98 2.01 5.77
C LEU A 323 -5.29 2.65 5.30
N THR A 324 -5.49 3.94 5.60
CA THR A 324 -6.67 4.69 5.18
C THR A 324 -6.64 5.08 3.70
N SER A 325 -5.56 4.83 2.96
CA SER A 325 -5.55 4.96 1.49
C SER A 325 -6.30 3.80 0.79
N PHE A 326 -6.59 2.70 1.51
CA PHE A 326 -7.18 1.50 0.95
C PHE A 326 -8.66 1.38 1.28
N ALA A 327 -9.45 0.96 0.28
CA ALA A 327 -10.85 0.63 0.47
C ALA A 327 -11.01 -0.59 1.40
N GLU A 328 -12.21 -0.77 1.94
CA GLU A 328 -12.57 -2.02 2.62
C GLU A 328 -12.47 -3.22 1.67
N GLU A 329 -11.84 -4.30 2.13
CA GLU A 329 -11.66 -5.51 1.33
C GLU A 329 -12.99 -6.25 1.14
N THR A 330 -13.57 -6.17 -0.05
CA THR A 330 -14.80 -6.90 -0.44
C THR A 330 -14.52 -8.24 -1.15
N GLY A 331 -13.24 -8.60 -1.31
CA GLY A 331 -12.79 -9.87 -1.91
C GLY A 331 -12.74 -9.92 -3.44
N ALA A 332 -13.17 -8.87 -4.14
CA ALA A 332 -13.27 -8.85 -5.60
C ALA A 332 -12.48 -7.70 -6.25
N ASN A 333 -11.17 -7.58 -5.98
CA ASN A 333 -10.36 -6.48 -6.53
C ASN A 333 -8.99 -6.96 -7.04
N ASP A 334 -9.00 -7.71 -8.13
CA ASP A 334 -7.80 -7.85 -8.96
C ASP A 334 -7.58 -6.49 -9.66
N GLY A 335 -6.69 -5.67 -9.09
CA GLY A 335 -6.37 -4.31 -9.58
C GLY A 335 -6.60 -3.15 -8.61
N ALA A 336 -6.85 -3.42 -7.32
CA ALA A 336 -6.86 -2.39 -6.27
C ALA A 336 -5.46 -1.82 -5.99
N LEU A 337 -5.43 -0.66 -5.31
CA LEU A 337 -4.22 0.06 -4.86
C LEU A 337 -3.11 -0.86 -4.32
N ALA A 338 -3.47 -1.92 -3.58
CA ALA A 338 -2.50 -2.87 -3.03
C ALA A 338 -1.62 -3.51 -4.11
N HIS A 339 -2.20 -3.96 -5.23
CA HIS A 339 -1.43 -4.54 -6.33
C HIS A 339 -0.53 -3.51 -7.01
N LEU A 340 -0.99 -2.26 -7.07
CA LEU A 340 -0.18 -1.18 -7.60
C LEU A 340 1.03 -0.91 -6.68
N VAL A 341 0.81 -0.81 -5.37
CA VAL A 341 1.90 -0.60 -4.40
C VAL A 341 2.88 -1.76 -4.38
N GLU A 342 2.42 -3.01 -4.51
CA GLU A 342 3.29 -4.20 -4.61
C GLU A 342 4.34 -4.04 -5.72
N ARG A 343 3.94 -3.45 -6.86
CA ARG A 343 4.84 -3.19 -7.99
C ARG A 343 5.80 -2.04 -7.72
N LEU A 344 5.39 -1.05 -6.92
CA LEU A 344 6.24 0.08 -6.56
C LEU A 344 7.44 -0.32 -5.72
N PHE A 345 7.40 -1.45 -5.01
CA PHE A 345 8.58 -1.95 -4.28
C PHE A 345 9.77 -2.20 -5.23
N GLY A 346 9.53 -2.76 -6.42
CA GLY A 346 10.58 -2.93 -7.42
C GLY A 346 11.12 -1.61 -7.98
N HIS A 347 10.28 -0.58 -8.12
CA HIS A 347 10.74 0.77 -8.50
C HIS A 347 11.56 1.42 -7.40
N ALA A 348 11.10 1.33 -6.15
CA ALA A 348 11.83 1.84 -5.00
C ALA A 348 13.21 1.16 -4.88
N ALA A 349 13.29 -0.13 -5.16
CA ALA A 349 14.54 -0.88 -5.13
C ALA A 349 15.54 -0.48 -6.21
N LEU A 350 15.09 -0.11 -7.41
CA LEU A 350 15.96 0.32 -8.52
C LEU A 350 16.20 1.83 -8.57
N ALA A 351 15.52 2.61 -7.72
CA ALA A 351 15.74 4.04 -7.60
C ALA A 351 17.21 4.34 -7.24
N ASP A 352 17.72 5.47 -7.74
CA ASP A 352 19.08 5.97 -7.48
C ASP A 352 20.21 4.96 -7.77
N GLY A 353 19.99 4.04 -8.72
CA GLY A 353 20.99 3.04 -9.12
C GLY A 353 21.06 1.81 -8.22
N GLY A 354 20.01 1.57 -7.44
CA GLY A 354 19.89 0.38 -6.60
C GLY A 354 19.85 -0.93 -7.38
N VAL A 355 20.20 -2.01 -6.69
CA VAL A 355 20.30 -3.36 -7.20
C VAL A 355 19.38 -4.28 -6.42
N ILE A 356 18.66 -5.12 -7.16
CA ILE A 356 17.85 -6.21 -6.62
C ILE A 356 18.65 -7.51 -6.71
N LEU A 357 18.66 -8.32 -5.65
CA LEU A 357 19.17 -9.68 -5.68
C LEU A 357 18.05 -10.70 -5.62
N GLY A 358 18.19 -11.78 -6.38
CA GLY A 358 17.32 -12.94 -6.34
C GLY A 358 17.87 -13.99 -5.39
N ALA A 359 17.07 -14.42 -4.42
CA ALA A 359 17.35 -15.57 -3.58
C ALA A 359 16.73 -16.85 -4.17
N PRO A 360 17.53 -17.85 -4.56
CA PRO A 360 17.00 -19.16 -4.99
C PRO A 360 16.29 -19.89 -3.84
N VAL A 361 15.39 -20.81 -4.19
CA VAL A 361 14.64 -21.63 -3.22
C VAL A 361 15.56 -22.51 -2.38
N ASP A 362 16.59 -23.11 -2.99
CA ASP A 362 17.59 -23.85 -2.22
C ASP A 362 18.45 -22.86 -1.42
N PRO A 363 18.40 -22.86 -0.08
CA PRO A 363 19.17 -21.92 0.73
C PRO A 363 20.69 -22.08 0.59
N ALA A 364 21.18 -23.20 0.04
CA ALA A 364 22.60 -23.44 -0.21
C ALA A 364 23.12 -22.76 -1.50
N GLU A 365 22.24 -22.39 -2.43
CA GLU A 365 22.64 -21.70 -3.67
C GLU A 365 23.00 -20.22 -3.39
N PRO A 366 23.95 -19.62 -4.10
CA PRO A 366 24.29 -18.20 -3.90
C PRO A 366 23.15 -17.26 -4.34
N LEU A 367 23.15 -16.04 -3.78
CA LEU A 367 22.30 -14.95 -4.28
C LEU A 367 22.70 -14.58 -5.70
N ILE A 368 21.72 -14.17 -6.51
CA ILE A 368 21.88 -13.90 -7.94
C ILE A 368 21.65 -12.41 -8.21
N THR A 369 22.60 -11.74 -8.87
CA THR A 369 22.48 -10.33 -9.27
C THR A 369 21.78 -10.15 -10.61
N ASP A 370 22.08 -11.03 -11.58
CA ASP A 370 21.71 -10.85 -12.99
C ASP A 370 20.60 -11.83 -13.41
N PHE A 371 19.52 -11.88 -12.64
CA PHE A 371 18.37 -12.71 -12.95
C PHE A 371 17.32 -11.93 -13.72
N GLN A 372 16.60 -12.61 -14.60
CA GLN A 372 15.55 -12.01 -15.41
C GLN A 372 14.18 -12.25 -14.77
N PRO A 373 13.23 -11.32 -14.95
CA PRO A 373 11.84 -11.58 -14.61
C PRO A 373 11.32 -12.87 -15.25
N LEU A 374 10.35 -13.52 -14.61
CA LEU A 374 9.80 -14.78 -15.10
C LEU A 374 9.35 -14.70 -16.57
N ALA A 375 9.91 -15.62 -17.36
CA ALA A 375 9.58 -15.77 -18.79
C ALA A 375 8.18 -16.36 -19.03
N VAL A 376 7.51 -16.88 -17.99
CA VAL A 376 6.12 -17.36 -18.01
C VAL A 376 5.27 -16.57 -17.01
N THR A 377 3.95 -16.79 -17.00
CA THR A 377 3.10 -16.24 -15.92
C THR A 377 3.40 -16.94 -14.59
N ILE A 378 3.11 -16.28 -13.47
CA ILE A 378 3.26 -16.90 -12.15
C ILE A 378 2.43 -18.18 -12.02
N HIS A 379 1.25 -18.24 -12.64
CA HIS A 379 0.41 -19.44 -12.62
C HIS A 379 1.09 -20.62 -13.32
N GLU A 380 1.61 -20.41 -14.53
CA GLU A 380 2.33 -21.44 -15.28
C GLU A 380 3.58 -21.90 -14.55
N HIS A 381 4.32 -20.97 -13.94
CA HIS A 381 5.49 -21.30 -13.12
C HIS A 381 5.09 -22.19 -11.92
N MET A 382 4.07 -21.79 -11.16
CA MET A 382 3.60 -22.54 -9.99
C MET A 382 3.08 -23.94 -10.35
N GLU A 383 2.35 -24.09 -11.46
CA GLU A 383 1.90 -25.41 -11.93
C GLU A 383 3.08 -26.32 -12.32
N ALA A 384 4.08 -25.77 -13.02
CA ALA A 384 5.28 -26.51 -13.40
C ALA A 384 6.10 -26.92 -12.16
N ALA A 385 6.29 -26.02 -11.21
CA ALA A 385 7.00 -26.27 -9.96
C ALA A 385 6.26 -27.32 -9.09
N LEU A 386 4.92 -27.24 -9.00
CA LEU A 386 4.12 -28.24 -8.30
C LEU A 386 4.23 -29.62 -8.95
N ALA A 387 4.18 -29.69 -10.28
CA ALA A 387 4.37 -30.93 -11.02
C ALA A 387 5.75 -31.55 -10.78
N ALA A 388 6.81 -30.74 -10.80
CA ALA A 388 8.18 -31.16 -10.49
C ALA A 388 8.31 -31.70 -9.05
N LYS A 389 7.73 -30.99 -8.07
CA LYS A 389 7.71 -31.41 -6.65
C LYS A 389 7.01 -32.76 -6.47
N HIS A 390 5.89 -32.98 -7.17
CA HIS A 390 5.20 -34.26 -7.16
C HIS A 390 6.00 -35.39 -7.82
N ALA A 391 6.69 -35.11 -8.93
CA ALA A 391 7.57 -36.08 -9.59
C ALA A 391 8.73 -36.49 -8.67
N ALA A 392 9.40 -35.54 -8.03
CA ALA A 392 10.50 -35.81 -7.10
C ALA A 392 10.05 -36.66 -5.90
N ARG A 393 8.88 -36.36 -5.31
CA ARG A 393 8.30 -37.18 -4.22
C ARG A 393 8.03 -38.61 -4.66
N LYS A 394 7.51 -38.82 -5.88
CA LYS A 394 7.27 -40.18 -6.42
C LYS A 394 8.57 -40.95 -6.64
N THR A 395 9.62 -40.29 -7.13
CA THR A 395 10.95 -40.92 -7.28
C THR A 395 11.51 -41.33 -5.92
N ARG A 396 11.51 -40.43 -4.93
CA ARG A 396 12.01 -40.71 -3.58
C ARG A 396 11.24 -41.84 -2.88
N ALA A 397 9.92 -41.89 -3.06
CA ALA A 397 9.10 -42.99 -2.53
C ALA A 397 9.42 -44.33 -3.21
N ARG A 398 9.69 -44.32 -4.52
CA ARG A 398 10.12 -45.53 -5.25
C ARG A 398 11.50 -45.99 -4.83
N GLU A 399 12.44 -45.08 -4.63
CA GLU A 399 13.76 -45.38 -4.10
C GLU A 399 13.68 -45.94 -2.68
N ALA A 400 12.89 -45.33 -1.80
CA ALA A 400 12.68 -45.81 -0.43
C ALA A 400 11.97 -47.18 -0.35
N LEU A 401 11.20 -47.55 -1.38
CA LEU A 401 10.61 -48.89 -1.53
C LEU A 401 11.54 -49.90 -2.20
N ALA A 402 12.62 -49.44 -2.83
CA ALA A 402 13.65 -50.29 -3.45
C ALA A 402 14.79 -50.64 -2.49
N TRP A 403 14.91 -49.90 -1.39
CA TRP A 403 15.64 -50.29 -0.17
C TRP A 403 14.76 -51.16 0.72
#